data_AF-A0A168K4B3-F1
#
_entry.id   AF-A0A168K4B3-F1
#
_cell.length_a   1.000
_cell.length_b   1.000
_cell.length_c   1.000
_cell.angle_alpha   90.00
_cell.angle_beta   90.00
_cell.angle_gamma   90.00
#
_symmetry.space_group_name_H-M   'P 1'
#
loop_
_entity.id
_entity.type
_entity.pdbx_description
1 polymer ?
#
loop_
_entity_poly.entity_id
_entity_poly.type
_entity_poly.pdbx_seq_one_letter_code
_entity_poly.pdbx_strand_id
1 'polypeptide(L)'
;MLTITTGLANLVCIGFTLIYVAGFYIFKTPGDRNDPPVILARMKAVTVASLISAGLVWYLLQASNASESASLALGLEQPTTLMYAINRLRPLLLTCMLFLGPLSVMFFDQELPFQRHFDFSRDVTMNAMSLLGQRNYIVAPLTEEFVFRACMIAVLHQANYSKNYLIFVSPLYFGIAHLHHAWDNYNKLGRSRKALQQALFSSLFQFAYTTLFGWYASYLFIRMGSLWPPVLCHSFCNMMGFPDFGGHHHRSAFQKGVIYSCFPLGILLFVWYLNQLTLPLSVGGSMYWK
;
A
#
# COMPACT_ATOMS: atom_id res chain seq x y z
N MET A 1 4.00 -32.40 -13.03
CA MET A 1 3.62 -30.97 -13.07
C MET A 1 2.99 -30.63 -11.73
N LEU A 2 3.52 -29.64 -11.02
CA LEU A 2 2.99 -29.23 -9.72
C LEU A 2 1.62 -28.57 -9.91
N THR A 3 0.59 -29.03 -9.21
CA THR A 3 -0.69 -28.30 -9.16
C THR A 3 -0.70 -27.41 -7.94
N ILE A 4 -0.89 -26.11 -8.14
CA ILE A 4 -1.02 -25.15 -7.03
C ILE A 4 -2.44 -25.25 -6.49
N THR A 5 -2.63 -26.06 -5.44
CA THR A 5 -3.92 -26.19 -4.76
C THR A 5 -4.23 -24.96 -3.92
N THR A 6 -5.51 -24.76 -3.59
CA THR A 6 -5.95 -23.69 -2.68
C THR A 6 -5.26 -23.75 -1.32
N GLY A 7 -5.04 -24.96 -0.79
CA GLY A 7 -4.31 -25.19 0.45
C GLY A 7 -2.84 -24.77 0.35
N LEU A 8 -2.13 -25.18 -0.71
CA LEU A 8 -0.75 -24.77 -0.94
C LEU A 8 -0.64 -23.25 -1.10
N ALA A 9 -1.54 -22.62 -1.87
CA ALA A 9 -1.54 -21.19 -2.08
C ALA A 9 -1.72 -20.40 -0.78
N ASN A 10 -2.65 -20.82 0.08
CA ASN A 10 -2.84 -20.19 1.40
C ASN A 10 -1.63 -20.37 2.31
N LEU A 11 -1.01 -21.56 2.32
CA LEU A 11 0.21 -21.81 3.09
C LEU A 11 1.37 -20.91 2.62
N VAL A 12 1.51 -20.74 1.30
CA VAL A 12 2.52 -19.84 0.72
C VAL A 12 2.24 -18.37 1.09
N CYS A 13 0.99 -17.91 1.06
CA CYS A 13 0.62 -16.55 1.48
C CYS A 13 0.86 -16.32 2.98
N ILE A 14 0.57 -17.30 3.82
CA ILE A 14 0.94 -17.27 5.25
C ILE A 14 2.46 -17.18 5.38
N GLY A 15 3.20 -18.00 4.63
CA GLY A 15 4.67 -17.96 4.58
C GLY A 15 5.23 -16.60 4.20
N PHE A 16 4.70 -15.95 3.16
CA PHE A 16 5.09 -14.59 2.77
C PHE A 16 4.87 -13.59 3.91
N THR A 17 3.71 -13.66 4.57
CA THR A 17 3.39 -12.79 5.72
C THR A 17 4.38 -13.00 6.87
N LEU A 18 4.64 -14.26 7.22
CA LEU A 18 5.53 -14.62 8.32
C LEU A 18 6.97 -14.19 8.03
N ILE A 19 7.51 -14.43 6.82
CA ILE A 19 8.88 -14.04 6.46
C ILE A 19 9.02 -12.51 6.49
N TYR A 20 8.00 -11.79 5.99
CA TYR A 20 8.00 -10.33 5.98
C TYR A 20 8.06 -9.74 7.40
N VAL A 21 7.29 -10.30 8.34
CA VAL A 21 7.26 -9.84 9.74
C VAL A 21 8.44 -10.36 10.56
N ALA A 22 8.82 -11.64 10.40
CA ALA A 22 9.90 -12.28 11.13
C ALA A 22 11.25 -11.56 10.93
N GLY A 23 11.46 -10.96 9.75
CA GLY A 23 12.63 -10.14 9.47
C GLY A 23 12.86 -9.02 10.52
N PHE A 24 11.81 -8.44 11.08
CA PHE A 24 11.94 -7.41 12.12
C PHE A 24 12.47 -7.94 13.46
N TYR A 25 12.28 -9.23 13.73
CA TYR A 25 12.75 -9.89 14.94
C TYR A 25 14.13 -10.53 14.75
N ILE A 26 14.41 -11.04 13.55
CA ILE A 26 15.71 -11.65 13.19
C ILE A 26 16.79 -10.58 13.06
N PHE A 27 16.50 -9.49 12.34
CA PHE A 27 17.44 -8.38 12.15
C PHE A 27 17.24 -7.28 13.22
N LYS A 28 16.85 -7.66 14.43
CA LYS A 28 16.53 -6.70 15.50
C LYS A 28 17.76 -5.87 15.87
N THR A 29 17.62 -4.55 15.77
CA THR A 29 18.60 -3.58 16.24
C THR A 29 18.00 -2.82 17.43
N PRO A 30 18.76 -2.58 18.53
CA PRO A 30 18.29 -1.75 19.64
C PRO A 30 18.03 -0.31 19.18
N GLY A 31 16.98 0.31 19.69
CA GLY A 31 16.60 1.69 19.38
C GLY A 31 15.10 1.87 19.15
N ASP A 32 14.68 3.12 18.95
CA ASP A 32 13.35 3.43 18.45
C ASP A 32 13.21 3.07 16.97
N ARG A 33 11.97 2.86 16.51
CA ARG A 33 11.64 2.57 15.12
C ARG A 33 12.19 3.60 14.14
N ASN A 34 12.34 4.85 14.56
CA ASN A 34 12.81 5.95 13.73
C ASN A 34 14.32 6.18 13.80
N ASP A 35 15.06 5.39 14.59
CA ASP A 35 16.51 5.49 14.63
C ASP A 35 17.12 4.98 13.31
N PRO A 36 18.11 5.69 12.72
CA PRO A 36 18.68 5.33 11.42
C PRO A 36 19.15 3.86 11.29
N PRO A 37 19.85 3.27 12.28
CA PRO A 37 20.25 1.86 12.22
C PRO A 37 19.04 0.91 12.16
N VAL A 38 17.98 1.21 12.92
CA VAL A 38 16.74 0.41 12.95
C VAL A 38 16.01 0.52 11.62
N ILE A 39 15.94 1.72 11.01
CA ILE A 39 15.35 1.92 9.68
C ILE A 39 16.09 1.07 8.64
N LEU A 40 17.42 1.15 8.58
CA LEU A 40 18.24 0.40 7.63
C LEU A 40 18.08 -1.13 7.80
N ALA A 41 18.10 -1.62 9.04
CA ALA A 41 17.92 -3.04 9.33
C ALA A 41 16.54 -3.54 8.87
N ARG A 42 15.48 -2.76 9.12
CA ARG A 42 14.11 -3.10 8.69
C ARG A 42 13.97 -3.05 7.16
N MET A 43 14.54 -2.04 6.50
CA MET A 43 14.53 -1.97 5.02
C MET A 43 15.26 -3.15 4.39
N LYS A 44 16.41 -3.56 4.95
CA LYS A 44 17.13 -4.76 4.52
C LYS A 44 16.26 -6.01 4.70
N ALA A 45 15.62 -6.15 5.86
CA ALA A 45 14.77 -7.29 6.18
C ALA A 45 13.61 -7.47 5.18
N VAL A 46 12.85 -6.41 4.91
CA VAL A 46 11.71 -6.46 3.97
C VAL A 46 12.16 -6.64 2.53
N THR A 47 13.33 -6.12 2.16
CA THR A 47 13.92 -6.34 0.83
C THR A 47 14.27 -7.81 0.63
N VAL A 48 14.94 -8.45 1.60
CA VAL A 48 15.26 -9.88 1.54
C VAL A 48 13.98 -10.72 1.49
N ALA A 49 12.99 -10.41 2.33
CA ALA A 49 11.69 -11.09 2.31
C ALA A 49 10.99 -10.96 0.94
N SER A 50 11.07 -9.80 0.30
CA SER A 50 10.53 -9.54 -1.04
C SER A 50 11.20 -10.39 -2.11
N LEU A 51 12.53 -10.48 -2.09
CA LEU A 51 13.30 -11.30 -3.04
C LEU A 51 13.02 -12.80 -2.87
N ILE A 52 12.95 -13.29 -1.64
CA ILE A 52 12.57 -14.69 -1.34
C ILE A 52 11.16 -14.97 -1.87
N SER A 53 10.22 -14.05 -1.63
CA SER A 53 8.83 -14.19 -2.08
C SER A 53 8.75 -14.28 -3.61
N ALA A 54 9.44 -13.39 -4.33
CA ALA A 54 9.52 -13.43 -5.79
C ALA A 54 10.16 -14.70 -6.32
N GLY A 55 11.26 -15.16 -5.71
CA GLY A 55 11.92 -16.42 -6.07
C GLY A 55 10.98 -17.62 -5.92
N LEU A 56 10.19 -17.65 -4.85
CA LEU A 56 9.19 -18.70 -4.65
C LEU A 56 8.06 -18.64 -5.68
N VAL A 57 7.55 -17.45 -6.01
CA VAL A 57 6.54 -17.28 -7.09
C VAL A 57 7.09 -17.78 -8.42
N TRP A 58 8.31 -17.37 -8.79
CA TRP A 58 8.96 -17.84 -10.01
C TRP A 58 9.09 -19.36 -10.04
N TYR A 59 9.60 -19.97 -8.96
CA TYR A 59 9.71 -21.41 -8.84
C TYR A 59 8.35 -22.12 -9.00
N LEU A 60 7.30 -21.64 -8.33
CA LEU A 60 5.97 -22.23 -8.38
C LEU A 60 5.36 -22.13 -9.80
N LEU A 61 5.55 -21.02 -10.50
CA LEU A 61 5.08 -20.84 -11.87
C LEU A 61 5.80 -21.81 -12.84
N GLN A 62 7.12 -21.93 -12.72
CA GLN A 62 7.89 -22.89 -13.53
C GLN A 62 7.49 -24.35 -13.22
N ALA A 63 7.38 -24.70 -11.94
CA ALA A 63 7.04 -26.07 -11.52
C ALA A 63 5.61 -26.48 -11.92
N SER A 64 4.70 -25.50 -12.05
CA SER A 64 3.33 -25.70 -12.50
C SER A 64 3.15 -25.61 -14.02
N ASN A 65 4.21 -25.35 -14.79
CA ASN A 65 4.14 -25.06 -16.23
C ASN A 65 3.07 -24.00 -16.54
N ALA A 66 3.04 -22.92 -15.75
CA ALA A 66 2.16 -21.79 -16.02
C ALA A 66 2.45 -21.24 -17.43
N SER A 67 1.39 -20.88 -18.17
CA SER A 67 1.53 -20.24 -19.48
C SER A 67 2.17 -18.86 -19.39
N GLU A 68 1.95 -18.18 -18.27
CA GLU A 68 2.36 -16.80 -18.07
C GLU A 68 3.75 -16.70 -17.44
N SER A 69 4.53 -15.72 -17.89
CA SER A 69 5.83 -15.42 -17.30
C SER A 69 5.69 -14.91 -15.87
N ALA A 70 6.72 -15.12 -15.05
CA ALA A 70 6.76 -14.57 -13.69
C ALA A 70 6.74 -13.03 -13.68
N SER A 71 7.35 -12.37 -14.67
CA SER A 71 7.31 -10.91 -14.80
C SER A 71 5.89 -10.39 -15.06
N LEU A 72 5.11 -11.08 -15.90
CA LEU A 72 3.72 -10.75 -16.16
C LEU A 72 2.86 -10.99 -14.92
N ALA A 73 3.01 -12.14 -14.26
CA ALA A 73 2.28 -12.45 -13.03
C ALA A 73 2.59 -11.42 -11.91
N LEU A 74 3.86 -11.01 -11.76
CA LEU A 74 4.24 -10.01 -10.76
C LEU A 74 3.89 -8.56 -11.17
N GLY A 75 3.32 -8.34 -12.35
CA GLY A 75 2.95 -6.99 -12.83
C GLY A 75 4.14 -6.09 -13.14
N LEU A 76 5.28 -6.69 -13.53
CA LEU A 76 6.56 -6.02 -13.80
C LEU A 76 6.77 -5.70 -15.30
N GLU A 77 5.87 -6.15 -16.17
CA GLU A 77 5.95 -5.89 -17.60
C GLU A 77 5.90 -4.39 -17.92
N GLN A 78 6.80 -3.97 -18.80
CA GLN A 78 6.90 -2.59 -19.23
C GLN A 78 5.74 -2.22 -20.17
N PRO A 79 5.24 -0.99 -20.10
CA PRO A 79 4.19 -0.55 -21.02
C PRO A 79 4.75 -0.52 -22.45
N THR A 80 4.01 -1.09 -23.40
CA THR A 80 4.40 -1.14 -24.82
C THR A 80 4.29 0.21 -25.53
N THR A 81 3.55 1.16 -24.94
CA THR A 81 3.38 2.52 -25.48
C THR A 81 3.48 3.55 -24.35
N LEU A 82 3.87 4.78 -24.70
CA LEU A 82 3.86 5.91 -23.77
C LEU A 82 2.45 6.18 -23.23
N MET A 83 1.41 6.01 -24.06
CA MET A 83 0.02 6.17 -23.63
C MET A 83 -0.34 5.19 -22.51
N TYR A 84 0.04 3.91 -22.64
CA TYR A 84 -0.17 2.93 -21.58
C TYR A 84 0.63 3.27 -20.32
N ALA A 85 1.86 3.78 -20.47
CA ALA A 85 2.66 4.25 -19.34
C ALA A 85 1.95 5.38 -18.57
N ILE A 86 1.45 6.40 -19.28
CA ILE A 86 0.69 7.51 -18.69
C ILE A 86 -0.60 7.02 -18.05
N ASN A 87 -1.31 6.09 -18.68
CA ASN A 87 -2.59 5.58 -18.17
C ASN A 87 -2.43 4.78 -16.86
N ARG A 88 -1.25 4.21 -16.58
CA ARG A 88 -0.93 3.61 -15.27
C ARG A 88 -0.91 4.65 -14.13
N LEU A 89 -0.82 5.95 -14.42
CA LEU A 89 -0.88 7.02 -13.42
C LEU A 89 -2.31 7.49 -13.10
N ARG A 90 -3.32 7.12 -13.89
CA ARG A 90 -4.72 7.54 -13.65
C ARG A 90 -5.27 7.15 -12.26
N PRO A 91 -4.92 5.98 -11.68
CA PRO A 91 -5.32 5.65 -10.31
C PRO A 91 -4.74 6.58 -9.25
N LEU A 92 -3.60 7.23 -9.50
CA LEU A 92 -3.07 8.24 -8.60
C LEU A 92 -4.00 9.46 -8.54
N LEU A 93 -4.51 9.92 -9.70
CA LEU A 93 -5.51 10.99 -9.74
C LEU A 93 -6.78 10.60 -8.98
N LEU A 94 -7.25 9.36 -9.15
CA LEU A 94 -8.38 8.83 -8.39
C LEU A 94 -8.12 8.89 -6.87
N THR A 95 -6.91 8.55 -6.44
CA THR A 95 -6.50 8.64 -5.03
C THR A 95 -6.42 10.10 -4.56
N CYS A 96 -5.93 11.02 -5.39
CA CYS A 96 -5.98 12.46 -5.08
C CYS A 96 -7.42 12.95 -4.89
N MET A 97 -8.39 12.47 -5.68
CA MET A 97 -9.81 12.80 -5.48
C MET A 97 -10.31 12.33 -4.12
N LEU A 98 -9.97 11.10 -3.70
CA LEU A 98 -10.32 10.60 -2.37
C LEU A 98 -9.74 11.49 -1.24
N PHE A 99 -8.55 12.06 -1.47
CA PHE A 99 -7.84 12.93 -0.53
C PHE A 99 -8.14 14.44 -0.73
N LEU A 100 -9.24 14.79 -1.39
CA LEU A 100 -9.60 16.19 -1.63
C LEU A 100 -9.71 17.02 -0.34
N GLY A 101 -10.17 16.41 0.76
CA GLY A 101 -10.18 17.03 2.09
C GLY A 101 -8.77 17.49 2.53
N PRO A 102 -7.82 16.57 2.78
CA PRO A 102 -6.43 16.93 3.09
C PRO A 102 -5.77 17.87 2.08
N LEU A 103 -6.01 17.70 0.78
CA LEU A 103 -5.47 18.61 -0.24
C LEU A 103 -6.03 20.03 -0.11
N SER A 104 -7.30 20.19 0.29
CA SER A 104 -7.89 21.51 0.54
C SER A 104 -7.29 22.18 1.78
N VAL A 105 -6.88 21.41 2.79
CA VAL A 105 -6.15 21.90 3.97
C VAL A 105 -4.81 22.48 3.51
N MET A 106 -4.00 21.69 2.78
CA MET A 106 -2.71 22.14 2.26
C MET A 106 -2.85 23.34 1.33
N PHE A 107 -3.91 23.41 0.52
CA PHE A 107 -4.18 24.54 -0.35
C PHE A 107 -4.33 25.85 0.45
N PHE A 108 -5.09 25.82 1.54
CA PHE A 108 -5.28 27.00 2.39
C PHE A 108 -4.04 27.36 3.20
N ASP A 109 -3.23 26.36 3.58
CA ASP A 109 -1.94 26.57 4.24
C ASP A 109 -0.84 27.02 3.25
N GLN A 110 -1.14 27.03 1.95
CA GLN A 110 -0.23 27.41 0.86
C GLN A 110 0.96 26.46 0.71
N GLU A 111 0.73 25.17 1.01
CA GLU A 111 1.74 24.10 1.02
C GLU A 111 1.68 23.19 -0.22
N LEU A 112 0.70 23.35 -1.11
CA LEU A 112 0.69 22.61 -2.37
C LEU A 112 1.80 23.09 -3.31
N PRO A 113 2.23 22.25 -4.27
CA PRO A 113 3.19 22.65 -5.29
C PRO A 113 2.82 24.00 -5.93
N PHE A 114 3.83 24.86 -6.09
CA PHE A 114 3.71 26.21 -6.65
C PHE A 114 2.99 27.25 -5.76
N GLN A 115 2.66 26.92 -4.51
CA GLN A 115 2.17 27.88 -3.54
C GLN A 115 3.30 28.47 -2.69
N ARG A 116 3.00 29.57 -1.98
CA ARG A 116 3.99 30.40 -1.28
C ARG A 116 4.87 29.66 -0.28
N HIS A 117 4.32 28.69 0.44
CA HIS A 117 5.06 27.97 1.48
C HIS A 117 5.64 26.65 0.99
N PHE A 118 5.41 26.28 -0.27
CA PHE A 118 6.03 25.12 -0.88
C PHE A 118 7.48 25.42 -1.28
N ASP A 119 8.41 24.59 -0.81
CA ASP A 119 9.81 24.64 -1.17
C ASP A 119 10.23 23.28 -1.75
N PHE A 120 10.63 23.25 -3.01
CA PHE A 120 10.98 21.99 -3.69
C PHE A 120 12.17 21.28 -3.04
N SER A 121 13.13 22.02 -2.49
CA SER A 121 14.29 21.42 -1.85
C SER A 121 13.90 20.74 -0.55
N ARG A 122 13.17 21.44 0.33
CA ARG A 122 12.70 20.95 1.63
C ARG A 122 11.64 19.86 1.49
N ASP A 123 10.58 20.14 0.73
CA ASP A 123 9.37 19.33 0.73
C ASP A 123 9.49 18.08 -0.16
N VAL A 124 10.32 18.15 -1.21
CA VAL A 124 10.54 17.03 -2.14
C VAL A 124 11.93 16.44 -1.97
N THR A 125 12.99 17.19 -2.26
CA THR A 125 14.36 16.63 -2.38
C THR A 125 14.88 16.10 -1.04
N MET A 126 14.87 16.92 0.01
CA MET A 126 15.36 16.56 1.34
C MET A 126 14.53 15.44 1.95
N ASN A 127 13.21 15.50 1.82
CA ASN A 127 12.32 14.44 2.27
C ASN A 127 12.64 13.12 1.54
N ALA A 128 12.70 13.12 0.20
CA ALA A 128 13.00 11.93 -0.59
C ALA A 128 14.39 11.36 -0.32
N MET A 129 15.39 12.21 -0.04
CA MET A 129 16.75 11.78 0.28
C MET A 129 16.93 11.35 1.75
N SER A 130 16.05 11.78 2.66
CA SER A 130 16.08 11.36 4.06
C SER A 130 15.78 9.87 4.21
N LEU A 131 16.41 9.21 5.17
CA LEU A 131 16.12 7.79 5.47
C LEU A 131 14.64 7.54 5.79
N LEU A 132 13.99 8.48 6.47
CA LEU A 132 12.57 8.39 6.79
C LEU A 132 11.69 8.48 5.55
N GLY A 133 11.98 9.40 4.63
CA GLY A 133 11.23 9.52 3.38
C GLY A 133 11.50 8.37 2.41
N GLN A 134 12.75 7.91 2.28
CA GLN A 134 13.07 6.69 1.53
C GLN A 134 12.27 5.49 2.05
N ARG A 135 12.22 5.32 3.38
CA ARG A 135 11.42 4.26 4.01
C ARG A 135 9.93 4.43 3.71
N ASN A 136 9.36 5.60 3.98
CA ASN A 136 7.92 5.81 3.96
C ASN A 136 7.32 5.91 2.55
N TYR A 137 8.07 6.47 1.59
CA TYR A 137 7.54 6.81 0.25
C TYR A 137 8.06 5.90 -0.86
N ILE A 138 9.13 5.14 -0.62
CA ILE A 138 9.73 4.27 -1.64
C ILE A 138 9.74 2.82 -1.15
N VAL A 139 10.54 2.52 -0.13
CA VAL A 139 10.82 1.12 0.25
C VAL A 139 9.57 0.44 0.79
N ALA A 140 8.88 1.02 1.78
CA ALA A 140 7.71 0.38 2.36
C ALA A 140 6.57 0.22 1.34
N PRO A 141 6.13 1.25 0.59
CA PRO A 141 5.15 1.08 -0.48
C PRO A 141 5.53 0.00 -1.48
N LEU A 142 6.79 0.02 -1.97
CA LEU A 142 7.24 -0.94 -2.97
C LEU A 142 7.23 -2.38 -2.44
N THR A 143 7.84 -2.63 -1.28
CA THR A 143 7.96 -4.00 -0.76
C THR A 143 6.63 -4.54 -0.24
N GLU A 144 5.78 -3.70 0.34
CA GLU A 144 4.44 -4.11 0.80
C GLU A 144 3.53 -4.44 -0.39
N GLU A 145 3.45 -3.59 -1.41
CA GLU A 145 2.64 -3.92 -2.58
C GLU A 145 3.23 -5.09 -3.37
N PHE A 146 4.55 -5.21 -3.45
CA PHE A 146 5.18 -6.32 -4.17
C PHE A 146 4.91 -7.67 -3.50
N VAL A 147 5.03 -7.78 -2.18
CA VAL A 147 4.77 -9.04 -1.48
C VAL A 147 3.27 -9.33 -1.41
N PHE A 148 2.49 -8.38 -0.93
CA PHE A 148 1.09 -8.64 -0.59
C PHE A 148 0.14 -8.54 -1.79
N ARG A 149 0.52 -7.85 -2.88
CA ARG A 149 -0.29 -7.76 -4.10
C ARG A 149 0.35 -8.61 -5.18
N ALA A 150 1.55 -8.28 -5.63
CA ALA A 150 2.14 -9.05 -6.74
C ALA A 150 2.36 -10.53 -6.39
N CYS A 151 3.11 -10.85 -5.33
CA CYS A 151 3.44 -12.24 -5.02
C CYS A 151 2.22 -13.06 -4.56
N MET A 152 1.44 -12.55 -3.61
CA MET A 152 0.26 -13.27 -3.10
C MET A 152 -0.82 -13.46 -4.16
N ILE A 153 -1.18 -12.41 -4.92
CA ILE A 153 -2.25 -12.51 -5.93
C ILE A 153 -1.81 -13.45 -7.04
N ALA A 154 -0.54 -13.46 -7.45
CA ALA A 154 -0.04 -14.41 -8.44
C ALA A 154 -0.29 -15.87 -8.00
N VAL A 155 0.10 -16.23 -6.78
CA VAL A 155 -0.08 -17.61 -6.27
C VAL A 155 -1.56 -17.97 -6.10
N LEU A 156 -2.37 -17.06 -5.56
CA LEU A 156 -3.81 -17.27 -5.39
C LEU A 156 -4.53 -17.38 -6.75
N HIS A 157 -4.13 -16.60 -7.74
CA HIS A 157 -4.67 -16.69 -9.09
C HIS A 157 -4.38 -18.06 -9.72
N GLN A 158 -3.15 -18.57 -9.58
CA GLN A 158 -2.81 -19.91 -10.08
C GLN A 158 -3.59 -21.03 -9.39
N ALA A 159 -4.04 -20.82 -8.15
CA ALA A 159 -4.95 -21.72 -7.46
C ALA A 159 -6.43 -21.53 -7.84
N ASN A 160 -6.72 -20.75 -8.87
CA ASN A 160 -8.06 -20.47 -9.41
C ASN A 160 -9.01 -19.77 -8.42
N TYR A 161 -8.49 -18.95 -7.50
CA TYR A 161 -9.34 -18.11 -6.66
C TYR A 161 -10.07 -17.04 -7.49
N SER A 162 -11.31 -16.73 -7.10
CA SER A 162 -12.14 -15.73 -7.79
C SER A 162 -11.57 -14.31 -7.65
N LYS A 163 -11.88 -13.43 -8.61
CA LYS A 163 -11.51 -11.99 -8.55
C LYS A 163 -11.93 -11.33 -7.23
N ASN A 164 -13.11 -11.67 -6.72
CA ASN A 164 -13.61 -11.15 -5.43
C ASN A 164 -12.75 -11.62 -4.25
N TYR A 165 -12.26 -12.86 -4.26
CA TYR A 165 -11.35 -13.33 -3.22
C TYR A 165 -10.01 -12.56 -3.27
N LEU A 166 -9.46 -12.39 -4.47
CA LEU A 166 -8.22 -11.65 -4.68
C LEU A 166 -8.33 -10.19 -4.21
N ILE A 167 -9.49 -9.55 -4.37
CA ILE A 167 -9.72 -8.16 -3.94
C ILE A 167 -10.05 -8.05 -2.45
N PHE A 168 -11.00 -8.86 -1.95
CA PHE A 168 -11.59 -8.62 -0.63
C PHE A 168 -11.04 -9.51 0.48
N VAL A 169 -10.47 -10.67 0.14
CA VAL A 169 -9.98 -11.64 1.14
C VAL A 169 -8.46 -11.64 1.24
N SER A 170 -7.74 -11.58 0.11
CA SER A 170 -6.26 -11.57 0.13
C SER A 170 -5.66 -10.48 1.02
N PRO A 171 -6.23 -9.25 1.14
CA PRO A 171 -5.63 -8.23 1.99
C PRO A 171 -5.73 -8.50 3.48
N LEU A 172 -6.51 -9.50 3.92
CA LEU A 172 -6.52 -9.91 5.32
C LEU A 172 -5.15 -10.45 5.77
N TYR A 173 -4.36 -11.06 4.88
CA TYR A 173 -2.98 -11.45 5.18
C TYR A 173 -2.12 -10.24 5.55
N PHE A 174 -2.27 -9.14 4.82
CA PHE A 174 -1.60 -7.86 5.08
C PHE A 174 -2.12 -7.20 6.37
N GLY A 175 -3.44 -7.20 6.59
CA GLY A 175 -4.04 -6.65 7.82
C GLY A 175 -3.55 -7.38 9.08
N ILE A 176 -3.57 -8.72 9.07
CA ILE A 176 -3.12 -9.55 10.19
C ILE A 176 -1.64 -9.30 10.50
N ALA A 177 -0.81 -9.07 9.47
CA ALA A 177 0.59 -8.75 9.63
C ALA A 177 0.81 -7.55 10.57
N HIS A 178 -0.13 -6.61 10.67
CA HIS A 178 -0.02 -5.42 11.52
C HIS A 178 -0.48 -5.62 12.97
N LEU A 179 -1.16 -6.73 13.27
CA LEU A 179 -1.61 -7.03 14.64
C LEU A 179 -0.44 -7.22 15.62
N HIS A 180 0.78 -7.52 15.12
CA HIS A 180 1.98 -7.59 15.97
C HIS A 180 2.27 -6.26 16.70
N HIS A 181 1.84 -5.12 16.15
CA HIS A 181 1.99 -3.82 16.81
C HIS A 181 1.18 -3.69 18.09
N ALA A 182 0.11 -4.48 18.26
CA ALA A 182 -0.66 -4.49 19.51
C ALA A 182 0.22 -4.85 20.70
N TRP A 183 1.07 -5.87 20.52
CA TRP A 183 2.01 -6.32 21.54
C TRP A 183 3.08 -5.26 21.83
N ASP A 184 3.65 -4.66 20.80
CA ASP A 184 4.66 -3.61 20.95
C ASP A 184 4.09 -2.40 21.69
N ASN A 185 2.90 -1.94 21.32
CA ASN A 185 2.23 -0.80 21.95
C ASN A 185 1.86 -1.10 23.41
N TYR A 186 1.33 -2.29 23.69
CA TYR A 186 1.02 -2.70 25.06
C TYR A 186 2.26 -2.68 25.97
N ASN A 187 3.39 -3.17 25.46
CA ASN A 187 4.66 -3.14 26.19
C ASN A 187 5.18 -1.72 26.41
N LYS A 188 5.18 -0.88 25.35
CA LYS A 188 5.67 0.50 25.41
C LYS A 188 4.86 1.38 26.37
N LEU A 189 3.54 1.15 26.45
CA LEU A 189 2.62 1.93 27.29
C LEU A 189 2.56 1.44 28.75
N GLY A 190 3.48 0.55 29.17
CA GLY A 190 3.62 0.15 30.57
C GLY A 190 2.64 -0.94 31.04
N ARG A 191 2.10 -1.75 30.11
CA ARG A 191 1.33 -2.98 30.41
C ARG A 191 0.13 -2.82 31.36
N SER A 192 -0.46 -1.64 31.41
CA SER A 192 -1.66 -1.36 32.22
C SER A 192 -2.97 -1.72 31.49
N ARG A 193 -4.10 -1.72 32.20
CA ARG A 193 -5.43 -1.87 31.56
C ARG A 193 -5.70 -0.77 30.52
N LYS A 194 -5.27 0.47 30.81
CA LYS A 194 -5.37 1.60 29.86
C LYS A 194 -4.48 1.37 28.64
N ALA A 195 -3.25 0.88 28.83
CA ALA A 195 -2.34 0.51 27.75
C ALA A 195 -2.92 -0.60 26.86
N LEU A 196 -3.56 -1.61 27.45
CA LEU A 196 -4.22 -2.67 26.70
C LEU A 196 -5.38 -2.12 25.86
N GLN A 197 -6.24 -1.29 26.45
CA GLN A 197 -7.34 -0.65 25.71
C GLN A 197 -6.83 0.18 24.53
N GLN A 198 -5.81 1.00 24.75
CA GLN A 198 -5.19 1.81 23.70
C GLN A 198 -4.53 0.96 22.61
N ALA A 199 -3.78 -0.07 23.00
CA ALA A 199 -3.12 -0.97 22.06
C ALA A 199 -4.14 -1.74 21.20
N LEU A 200 -5.22 -2.23 21.81
CA LEU A 200 -6.30 -2.92 21.09
C LEU A 200 -7.02 -1.97 20.13
N PHE A 201 -7.42 -0.78 20.59
CA PHE A 201 -8.11 0.19 19.76
C PHE A 201 -7.25 0.64 18.56
N SER A 202 -5.98 1.00 18.83
CA SER A 202 -5.04 1.39 17.78
C SER A 202 -4.81 0.28 16.76
N SER A 203 -4.69 -0.97 17.22
CA SER A 203 -4.41 -2.11 16.33
C SER A 203 -5.64 -2.52 15.53
N LEU A 204 -6.84 -2.43 16.11
CA LEU A 204 -8.09 -2.68 15.40
C LEU A 204 -8.34 -1.60 14.34
N PHE A 205 -8.11 -0.33 14.68
CA PHE A 205 -8.18 0.76 13.72
C PHE A 205 -7.18 0.56 12.58
N GLN A 206 -5.93 0.25 12.91
CA GLN A 206 -4.90 -0.03 11.91
C GLN A 206 -5.27 -1.24 11.03
N PHE A 207 -5.78 -2.33 11.62
CA PHE A 207 -6.24 -3.50 10.89
C PHE A 207 -7.37 -3.17 9.91
N ALA A 208 -8.41 -2.45 10.38
CA ALA A 208 -9.54 -2.06 9.53
C ALA A 208 -9.09 -1.15 8.39
N TYR A 209 -8.28 -0.14 8.70
CA TYR A 209 -7.77 0.82 7.71
C TYR A 209 -6.85 0.15 6.68
N THR A 210 -5.88 -0.66 7.12
CA THR A 210 -4.97 -1.38 6.23
C THR A 210 -5.68 -2.42 5.39
N THR A 211 -6.76 -3.04 5.90
CA THR A 211 -7.60 -3.96 5.13
C THR A 211 -8.39 -3.21 4.05
N LEU A 212 -8.99 -2.06 4.37
CA LEU A 212 -9.73 -1.25 3.40
C LEU A 212 -8.82 -0.70 2.30
N PHE A 213 -7.66 -0.15 2.68
CA PHE A 213 -6.61 0.22 1.72
C PHE A 213 -6.15 -1.00 0.90
N GLY A 214 -6.04 -2.14 1.57
CA GLY A 214 -5.86 -3.47 1.00
C GLY A 214 -6.77 -3.77 -0.19
N TRP A 215 -8.08 -3.62 0.00
CA TRP A 215 -9.07 -3.83 -1.05
C TRP A 215 -8.82 -2.93 -2.25
N TYR A 216 -8.55 -1.64 -2.02
CA TYR A 216 -8.27 -0.70 -3.08
C TYR A 216 -6.99 -1.06 -3.84
N ALA A 217 -5.89 -1.33 -3.14
CA ALA A 217 -4.61 -1.68 -3.76
C ALA A 217 -4.68 -2.99 -4.57
N SER A 218 -5.35 -4.02 -4.03
CA SER A 218 -5.58 -5.28 -4.77
C SER A 218 -6.48 -5.06 -5.99
N TYR A 219 -7.54 -4.25 -5.86
CA TYR A 219 -8.36 -3.85 -7.00
C TYR A 219 -7.52 -3.16 -8.08
N LEU A 220 -6.66 -2.19 -7.72
CA LEU A 220 -5.78 -1.53 -8.67
C LEU A 220 -4.81 -2.51 -9.36
N PHE A 221 -4.15 -3.39 -8.59
CA PHE A 221 -3.21 -4.37 -9.15
C PHE A 221 -3.90 -5.28 -10.17
N ILE A 222 -5.06 -5.83 -9.81
CA ILE A 222 -5.82 -6.78 -10.65
C ILE A 222 -6.38 -6.05 -11.88
N ARG A 223 -6.89 -4.82 -11.72
CA ARG A 223 -7.45 -4.04 -12.83
C ARG A 223 -6.38 -3.59 -13.82
N MET A 224 -5.24 -3.13 -13.32
CA MET A 224 -4.20 -2.51 -14.14
C MET A 224 -3.12 -3.51 -14.60
N GLY A 225 -3.07 -4.71 -14.02
CA GLY A 225 -2.08 -5.74 -14.36
C GLY A 225 -0.64 -5.28 -14.11
N SER A 226 -0.44 -4.32 -13.19
CA SER A 226 0.85 -3.69 -12.95
C SER A 226 1.05 -3.38 -11.47
N LEU A 227 2.29 -3.51 -11.00
CA LEU A 227 2.69 -3.17 -9.64
C LEU A 227 2.69 -1.65 -9.38
N TRP A 228 2.96 -0.83 -10.41
CA TRP A 228 3.20 0.60 -10.22
C TRP A 228 1.98 1.39 -9.72
N PRO A 229 0.76 1.20 -10.24
CA PRO A 229 -0.39 1.95 -9.76
C PRO A 229 -0.65 1.83 -8.24
N PRO A 230 -0.75 0.63 -7.63
CA PRO A 230 -0.91 0.53 -6.18
C PRO A 230 0.29 1.09 -5.40
N VAL A 231 1.53 0.89 -5.87
CA VAL A 231 2.74 1.47 -5.22
C VAL A 231 2.65 2.99 -5.15
N LEU A 232 2.35 3.66 -6.27
CA LEU A 232 2.25 5.11 -6.33
C LEU A 232 1.11 5.65 -5.46
N CYS A 233 -0.05 4.98 -5.47
CA CYS A 233 -1.16 5.35 -4.60
C CYS A 233 -0.82 5.16 -3.13
N HIS A 234 -0.10 4.08 -2.77
CA HIS A 234 0.38 3.85 -1.42
C HIS A 234 1.36 4.95 -0.98
N SER A 235 2.38 5.28 -1.79
CA SER A 235 3.32 6.36 -1.50
C SER A 235 2.60 7.69 -1.26
N PHE A 236 1.58 8.00 -2.07
CA PHE A 236 0.76 9.19 -1.90
C PHE A 236 -0.07 9.15 -0.61
N CYS A 237 -0.71 8.03 -0.28
CA CYS A 237 -1.43 7.86 1.00
C CYS A 237 -0.49 8.04 2.20
N ASN A 238 0.75 7.53 2.13
CA ASN A 238 1.74 7.72 3.19
C ASN A 238 2.19 9.17 3.33
N MET A 239 2.24 9.93 2.23
CA MET A 239 2.54 11.36 2.25
C MET A 239 1.41 12.18 2.86
N MET A 240 0.16 11.86 2.53
CA MET A 240 -1.01 12.58 3.06
C MET A 240 -1.34 12.22 4.51
N GLY A 241 -1.06 10.99 4.93
CA GLY A 241 -1.43 10.48 6.25
C GLY A 241 -2.93 10.36 6.45
N PHE A 242 -3.35 10.14 7.71
CA PHE A 242 -4.78 10.11 8.03
C PHE A 242 -5.32 11.55 8.12
N PRO A 243 -6.52 11.84 7.60
CA PRO A 243 -7.06 13.19 7.69
C PRO A 243 -7.26 13.66 9.13
N ASP A 244 -6.72 14.84 9.45
CA ASP A 244 -6.99 15.52 10.72
C ASP A 244 -8.28 16.33 10.60
N PHE A 245 -9.33 15.89 11.32
CA PHE A 245 -10.62 16.58 11.35
C PHE A 245 -10.72 17.67 12.44
N GLY A 246 -9.75 17.71 13.38
CA GLY A 246 -9.77 18.57 14.56
C GLY A 246 -8.87 19.80 14.45
N GLY A 247 -7.83 19.79 13.61
CA GLY A 247 -6.81 20.84 13.54
C GLY A 247 -7.24 22.21 12.97
N HIS A 248 -8.52 22.45 12.70
CA HIS A 248 -8.95 23.61 11.88
C HIS A 248 -9.64 24.72 12.66
N HIS A 249 -9.61 24.70 14.00
CA HIS A 249 -10.34 25.67 14.83
C HIS A 249 -9.99 27.14 14.56
N HIS A 250 -8.74 27.44 14.19
CA HIS A 250 -8.25 28.79 13.89
C HIS A 250 -8.70 29.33 12.52
N ARG A 251 -9.28 28.50 11.64
CA ARG A 251 -9.67 28.89 10.29
C ARG A 251 -10.98 29.67 10.23
N SER A 252 -11.13 30.50 9.20
CA SER A 252 -12.38 31.22 8.92
C SER A 252 -13.54 30.25 8.64
N ALA A 253 -14.78 30.71 8.84
CA ALA A 253 -15.97 29.90 8.59
C ALA A 253 -16.04 29.41 7.13
N PHE A 254 -15.66 30.27 6.18
CA PHE A 254 -15.61 29.92 4.76
C PHE A 254 -14.63 28.77 4.48
N GLN A 255 -13.38 28.88 4.95
CA GLN A 255 -12.36 27.83 4.76
C GLN A 255 -12.81 26.50 5.35
N LYS A 256 -13.34 26.51 6.58
CA LYS A 256 -13.91 25.32 7.22
C LYS A 256 -15.01 24.70 6.37
N GLY A 257 -15.94 25.51 5.86
CA GLY A 257 -17.01 25.05 4.98
C GLY A 257 -16.48 24.33 3.74
N VAL A 258 -15.49 24.92 3.06
CA VAL A 258 -14.83 24.31 1.89
C VAL A 258 -14.18 22.98 2.27
N ILE A 259 -13.32 22.96 3.30
CA ILE A 259 -12.59 21.75 3.72
C ILE A 259 -13.56 20.61 4.07
N TYR A 260 -14.56 20.89 4.91
CA TYR A 260 -15.53 19.86 5.31
C TYR A 260 -16.39 19.39 4.14
N SER A 261 -16.65 20.24 3.13
CA SER A 261 -17.34 19.81 1.90
C SER A 261 -16.47 18.94 0.98
N CYS A 262 -15.15 19.15 0.98
CA CYS A 262 -14.21 18.40 0.17
C CYS A 262 -14.09 16.92 0.58
N PHE A 263 -14.33 16.59 1.85
CA PHE A 263 -14.32 15.20 2.33
C PHE A 263 -15.38 14.31 1.67
N PRO A 264 -16.69 14.59 1.78
CA PRO A 264 -17.72 13.79 1.11
C PRO A 264 -17.63 13.92 -0.41
N LEU A 265 -17.30 15.10 -0.95
CA LEU A 265 -17.12 15.29 -2.38
C LEU A 265 -16.01 14.39 -2.95
N GLY A 266 -14.89 14.27 -2.23
CA GLY A 266 -13.78 13.40 -2.62
C GLY A 266 -14.20 11.93 -2.73
N ILE A 267 -15.01 11.44 -1.78
CA ILE A 267 -15.56 10.08 -1.82
C ILE A 267 -16.52 9.91 -3.00
N LEU A 268 -17.41 10.88 -3.24
CA LEU A 268 -18.35 10.82 -4.37
C LEU A 268 -17.61 10.78 -5.72
N LEU A 269 -16.60 11.62 -5.89
CA LEU A 269 -15.75 11.65 -7.09
C LEU A 269 -14.98 10.33 -7.24
N PHE A 270 -14.41 9.81 -6.15
CA PHE A 270 -13.73 8.52 -6.15
C PHE A 270 -14.65 7.41 -6.65
N VAL A 271 -15.85 7.27 -6.07
CA VAL A 271 -16.82 6.24 -6.48
C VAL A 271 -17.25 6.43 -7.93
N TRP A 272 -17.52 7.67 -8.34
CA TRP A 272 -17.98 7.99 -9.69
C TRP A 272 -16.94 7.63 -10.76
N TYR A 273 -15.66 7.96 -10.52
CA TYR A 273 -14.55 7.78 -11.48
C TYR A 273 -13.77 6.48 -11.32
N LEU A 274 -14.10 5.65 -10.31
CA LEU A 274 -13.37 4.42 -9.98
C LEU A 274 -13.16 3.54 -11.20
N ASN A 275 -14.20 3.26 -11.98
CA ASN A 275 -14.11 2.35 -13.12
C ASN A 275 -13.42 2.97 -14.34
N GLN A 276 -13.60 4.27 -14.58
CA GLN A 276 -13.11 4.98 -15.76
C GLN A 276 -11.61 5.23 -15.65
N LEU A 277 -11.12 5.56 -14.46
CA LEU A 277 -9.69 5.79 -14.19
C LEU A 277 -8.90 4.50 -13.95
N THR A 278 -9.57 3.34 -13.90
CA THR A 278 -8.94 2.02 -13.73
C THR A 278 -9.32 1.03 -14.83
N LEU A 279 -9.68 1.52 -16.02
CA LEU A 279 -10.11 0.67 -17.14
C LEU A 279 -8.93 -0.21 -17.62
N PRO A 280 -9.00 -1.56 -17.57
CA PRO A 280 -7.88 -2.43 -17.94
C PRO A 280 -7.40 -2.22 -19.39
N LEU A 281 -8.33 -2.02 -20.32
CA LEU A 281 -8.02 -1.76 -21.72
C LEU A 281 -7.18 -0.49 -21.94
N SER A 282 -7.24 0.47 -21.01
CA SER A 282 -6.44 1.69 -21.11
C SER A 282 -4.94 1.44 -20.95
N VAL A 283 -4.54 0.26 -20.47
CA VAL A 283 -3.14 -0.15 -20.29
C VAL A 283 -2.77 -1.43 -21.05
N GLY A 284 -3.58 -1.82 -22.03
CA GLY A 284 -3.36 -3.03 -22.84
C GLY A 284 -4.00 -4.31 -22.28
N GLY A 285 -4.82 -4.20 -21.24
CA GLY A 285 -5.48 -5.33 -20.58
C GLY A 285 -4.78 -5.78 -19.30
N SER A 286 -5.39 -6.72 -18.59
CA SER A 286 -4.81 -7.36 -17.40
C SER A 286 -5.14 -8.85 -17.41
N MET A 287 -4.14 -9.70 -17.18
CA MET A 287 -4.36 -11.15 -17.08
C MET A 287 -5.33 -11.53 -15.96
N TYR A 288 -5.41 -10.69 -14.92
CA TYR A 288 -6.26 -10.86 -13.75
C TYR A 288 -7.70 -10.33 -13.96
N TRP A 289 -7.94 -9.60 -15.05
CA TRP A 289 -9.21 -8.99 -15.37
C TRP A 289 -9.67 -9.32 -16.80
N LYS A 290 -9.97 -10.60 -16.99
CA LYS A 290 -10.71 -11.12 -18.15
C LYS A 290 -12.22 -11.05 -17.89
#